data_AF-A0A060CAZ8-F1
#
_entry.id   AF-A0A060CAZ8-F1
#
_cell.length_a   1.000
_cell.length_b   1.000
_cell.length_c   1.000
_cell.angle_alpha   90.00
_cell.angle_beta   90.00
_cell.angle_gamma   90.00
#
_symmetry.space_group_name_H-M   'P 1'
#
loop_
_entity.id
_entity.type
_entity.pdbx_description
1 polymer ?
#
loop_
_entity_poly.entity_id
_entity_poly.type
_entity_poly.pdbx_seq_one_letter_code
_entity_poly.pdbx_strand_id
1 'polypeptide(L)'
;FGALVDRHACVVWGCLPAFDGDPAFCALLSPREHEGGDFAIELEDFTGSEQHYLANTAILRTVLRDRHGGEVEVLDFAPRYRQNGRFYRPPGLVRKITPLAGAPRIRIRVPPA
;
A
#
# COMPACT_ATOMS: atom_id res chain seq x y z
N PHE A 1 -2.55 -1.52 14.16
CA PHE A 1 -2.62 -0.97 12.80
C PHE A 1 -3.31 -1.98 11.90
N GLY A 2 -4.19 -1.50 11.01
CA GLY A 2 -4.87 -2.30 10.00
C GLY A 2 -5.19 -1.40 8.82
N ALA A 3 -4.99 -1.92 7.62
CA ALA A 3 -5.30 -1.23 6.37
C ALA A 3 -5.78 -2.24 5.33
N LEU A 4 -6.65 -1.76 4.45
CA LEU A 4 -7.06 -2.49 3.26
C LEU A 4 -6.31 -1.91 2.07
N VAL A 5 -5.52 -2.76 1.43
CA VAL A 5 -4.83 -2.44 0.17
C VAL A 5 -5.57 -3.16 -0.95
N ASP A 6 -5.94 -2.42 -1.99
CA ASP A 6 -6.59 -2.98 -3.17
C ASP A 6 -5.55 -3.63 -4.13
N ARG A 7 -6.04 -4.15 -5.25
CA ARG A 7 -5.22 -4.86 -6.25
C ARG A 7 -4.30 -3.93 -7.06
N HIS A 8 -4.44 -2.63 -6.92
CA HIS A 8 -3.68 -1.60 -7.64
C HIS A 8 -2.65 -0.90 -6.74
N ALA A 9 -2.28 -1.53 -5.62
CA ALA A 9 -1.40 -0.94 -4.62
C ALA A 9 -1.95 0.39 -4.06
N CYS A 10 -3.27 0.49 -3.89
CA CYS A 10 -3.91 1.62 -3.24
C CYS A 10 -4.40 1.25 -1.84
N VAL A 11 -4.00 2.03 -0.83
CA VAL A 11 -4.61 1.95 0.51
C VAL A 11 -5.95 2.68 0.44
N VAL A 12 -7.03 1.91 0.44
CA VAL A 12 -8.41 2.44 0.34
C VAL A 12 -9.09 2.55 1.70
N TRP A 13 -8.51 1.92 2.72
CA TRP A 13 -8.94 2.05 4.11
C TRP A 13 -7.75 1.90 5.06
N GLY A 14 -7.70 2.66 6.13
CA GLY A 14 -6.70 2.47 7.19
C GLY A 14 -6.86 3.44 8.34
N CYS A 15 -6.80 2.91 9.56
CA CYS A 15 -6.87 3.69 10.80
C CYS A 15 -5.47 3.95 11.35
N LEU A 16 -5.18 5.20 11.69
CA LEU A 16 -3.92 5.63 12.25
C LEU A 16 -4.15 6.61 13.42
N PRO A 17 -3.35 6.55 14.50
CA PRO A 17 -2.34 5.52 14.79
C PRO A 17 -2.95 4.23 15.40
N ALA A 18 -4.18 4.33 15.92
CA ALA A 18 -4.91 3.25 16.56
C ALA A 18 -5.66 2.39 15.53
N PHE A 19 -5.76 1.08 15.78
CA PHE A 19 -6.46 0.16 14.88
C PHE A 19 -7.97 0.43 14.81
N ASP A 20 -8.52 0.91 15.92
CA ASP A 20 -9.93 1.19 16.20
C ASP A 20 -10.23 2.70 16.26
N GLY A 21 -9.28 3.55 15.82
CA GLY A 21 -9.47 5.00 15.74
C GLY A 21 -10.09 5.44 14.42
N ASP A 22 -10.22 6.76 14.26
CA ASP A 22 -10.72 7.36 13.02
C ASP A 22 -9.86 6.96 11.81
N PRO A 23 -10.46 6.69 10.65
CA PRO A 23 -9.73 6.31 9.46
C PRO A 23 -8.94 7.51 8.93
N ALA A 24 -7.62 7.35 8.80
CA ALA A 24 -6.78 8.30 8.07
C ALA A 24 -6.93 8.12 6.54
N PHE A 25 -7.32 6.92 6.12
CA PHE A 25 -7.72 6.60 4.75
C PHE A 25 -9.12 5.99 4.77
N CYS A 26 -10.04 6.56 4.01
CA CYS A 26 -11.46 6.22 4.02
C CYS A 26 -12.09 6.15 2.62
N ALA A 27 -11.28 6.16 1.55
CA ALA A 27 -11.74 6.12 0.16
C ALA A 27 -12.69 4.96 -0.16
N LEU A 28 -12.61 3.85 0.59
CA LEU A 28 -13.55 2.72 0.49
C LEU A 28 -15.02 3.15 0.73
N LEU A 29 -15.24 4.13 1.60
CA LEU A 29 -16.57 4.63 1.96
C LEU A 29 -16.92 5.97 1.29
N SER A 30 -15.96 6.63 0.64
CA SER A 30 -16.20 7.93 0.02
C SER A 30 -17.36 7.86 -0.99
N PRO A 31 -18.39 8.72 -0.87
CA PRO A 31 -19.35 8.90 -1.95
C PRO A 31 -18.61 9.39 -3.18
N ARG A 32 -19.05 8.96 -4.38
CA ARG A 32 -18.42 9.26 -5.68
C ARG A 32 -18.23 10.76 -6.01
N GLU A 33 -18.65 11.66 -5.12
CA GLU A 33 -18.62 13.11 -5.28
C GLU A 33 -17.35 13.77 -4.75
N HIS A 34 -16.62 13.13 -3.82
CA HIS A 34 -15.34 13.63 -3.30
C HIS A 34 -14.24 12.60 -3.50
N GLU A 35 -13.29 12.91 -4.39
CA GLU A 35 -12.05 12.16 -4.53
C GLU A 35 -11.12 12.50 -3.37
N GLY A 36 -10.54 11.49 -2.72
CA GLY A 36 -9.70 11.72 -1.56
C GLY A 36 -9.59 10.53 -0.61
N GLY A 37 -8.78 10.68 0.42
CA GLY A 37 -8.69 9.71 1.52
C GLY A 37 -8.08 8.36 1.13
N ASP A 38 -7.27 8.31 0.08
CA ASP A 38 -6.51 7.14 -0.35
C ASP A 38 -4.99 7.37 -0.30
N PHE A 39 -4.22 6.29 -0.35
CA PHE A 39 -2.78 6.36 -0.55
C PHE A 39 -2.38 5.37 -1.66
N ALA A 40 -2.21 5.90 -2.88
CA ALA A 40 -1.92 5.13 -4.07
C ALA A 40 -0.44 5.18 -4.47
N ILE A 41 0.06 4.05 -4.96
CA ILE A 41 1.28 3.96 -5.77
C ILE A 41 0.84 3.58 -7.17
N GLU A 42 0.73 4.58 -8.04
CA GLU A 42 0.29 4.42 -9.42
C GLU A 42 1.49 4.14 -10.33
N LEU A 43 1.30 3.30 -11.34
CA LEU A 43 2.27 3.07 -12.41
C LEU A 43 1.77 3.75 -13.70
N GLU A 44 2.62 4.56 -14.33
CA GLU A 44 2.33 5.15 -15.64
C GLU A 44 2.13 4.04 -16.68
N ASP A 45 1.15 4.21 -17.57
CA ASP A 45 0.82 3.23 -18.59
C ASP A 45 0.49 1.81 -18.05
N PHE A 46 -0.03 1.73 -16.83
CA PHE A 46 -0.47 0.50 -16.16
C PHE A 46 -1.37 -0.38 -17.06
N THR A 47 -1.08 -1.68 -17.06
CA THR A 47 -1.83 -2.69 -17.82
C THR A 47 -2.31 -3.86 -16.98
N GLY A 48 -1.67 -4.14 -15.85
CA GLY A 48 -2.07 -5.26 -15.00
C GLY A 48 -1.31 -5.37 -13.70
N SER A 49 -1.90 -6.08 -12.76
CA SER A 49 -1.30 -6.35 -11.46
C SER A 49 -1.46 -7.80 -11.02
N GLU A 50 -0.55 -8.21 -10.14
CA GLU A 50 -0.63 -9.48 -9.44
C GLU A 50 -0.41 -9.22 -7.95
N GLN A 51 -1.24 -9.82 -7.10
CA GLN A 51 -1.18 -9.60 -5.66
C GLN A 51 -1.28 -10.92 -4.89
N HIS A 52 -0.36 -11.11 -3.95
CA HIS A 52 -0.38 -12.23 -3.02
C HIS A 52 0.40 -11.90 -1.74
N TYR A 53 0.12 -12.61 -0.66
CA TYR A 53 0.97 -12.54 0.53
C TYR A 53 2.24 -13.35 0.32
N LEU A 54 3.38 -12.82 0.76
CA LEU A 54 4.61 -13.62 0.84
C LEU A 54 4.39 -14.77 1.82
N ALA A 55 4.78 -15.98 1.40
CA ALA A 55 4.50 -17.22 2.13
C ALA A 55 4.91 -17.13 3.61
N ASN A 56 4.00 -17.53 4.51
CA ASN A 56 4.19 -17.50 5.97
C ASN A 56 4.45 -16.11 6.57
N THR A 57 4.05 -15.03 5.90
CA THR A 57 4.18 -13.67 6.41
C THR A 57 2.89 -12.86 6.23
N ALA A 58 2.76 -11.77 6.99
CA ALA A 58 1.73 -10.75 6.77
C ALA A 58 2.25 -9.60 5.88
N ILE A 59 3.15 -9.91 4.93
CA ILE A 59 3.67 -8.94 3.95
C ILE A 59 2.90 -9.14 2.66
N LEU A 60 2.12 -8.13 2.28
CA LEU A 60 1.39 -8.14 1.02
C LEU A 60 2.34 -7.69 -0.09
N ARG A 61 2.46 -8.51 -1.14
CA ARG A 61 3.21 -8.20 -2.35
C ARG A 61 2.24 -7.87 -3.47
N THR A 62 2.41 -6.70 -4.08
CA THR A 62 1.71 -6.28 -5.28
C THR A 62 2.74 -5.96 -6.36
N VAL A 63 2.65 -6.62 -7.52
CA VAL A 63 3.44 -6.28 -8.71
C VAL A 63 2.55 -5.55 -9.69
N LEU A 64 2.94 -4.35 -10.09
CA LEU A 64 2.29 -3.57 -11.14
C LEU A 64 3.13 -3.65 -12.42
N ARG A 65 2.46 -3.75 -13.57
CA ARG A 65 3.09 -3.85 -14.90
C ARG A 65 2.56 -2.76 -15.83
N ASP A 66 3.45 -2.18 -16.63
CA ASP A 66 3.09 -1.20 -17.67
C ASP A 66 3.10 -1.84 -19.06
N ARG A 67 2.64 -1.08 -20.07
CA ARG A 67 2.59 -1.55 -21.47
C ARG A 67 3.96 -1.62 -22.16
N HIS A 68 5.00 -1.06 -21.56
CA HIS A 68 6.34 -0.91 -22.11
C HIS A 68 7.32 -1.96 -21.55
N GLY A 69 6.84 -2.89 -20.71
CA GLY A 69 7.65 -3.94 -20.08
C GLY A 69 8.31 -3.51 -18.77
N GLY A 70 7.92 -2.37 -18.21
CA GLY A 70 8.29 -1.95 -16.87
C GLY A 70 7.45 -2.67 -15.80
N GLU A 71 8.10 -3.06 -14.73
CA GLU A 71 7.47 -3.71 -13.59
C GLU A 71 7.97 -3.11 -12.27
N VAL A 72 7.05 -2.89 -11.33
CA VAL A 72 7.36 -2.41 -9.98
C VAL A 72 6.68 -3.28 -8.92
N GLU A 73 7.44 -3.65 -7.90
CA GLU A 73 6.95 -4.31 -6.70
C GLU A 73 6.66 -3.30 -5.59
N VAL A 74 5.51 -3.47 -4.96
CA VAL A 74 5.13 -2.80 -3.71
C VAL A 74 4.95 -3.88 -2.64
N LEU A 75 5.72 -3.80 -1.57
CA LEU A 75 5.52 -4.58 -0.36
C LEU A 75 4.88 -3.71 0.72
N ASP A 76 3.69 -4.09 1.16
CA ASP A 76 2.91 -3.41 2.19
C ASP A 76 2.89 -4.28 3.47
N PHE A 77 3.33 -3.73 4.60
CA PHE A 77 3.33 -4.43 5.89
C PHE A 77 3.38 -3.49 7.09
N ALA A 78 2.85 -3.96 8.23
CA ALA A 78 3.08 -3.33 9.53
C ALA A 78 4.28 -4.00 10.23
N PRO A 79 5.39 -3.29 10.48
CA PRO A 79 6.59 -3.89 11.04
C PRO A 79 6.38 -4.36 12.49
N ARG A 80 7.01 -5.50 12.81
CA ARG A 80 7.13 -6.05 14.16
C ARG A 80 8.55 -6.59 14.32
N TYR A 81 9.29 -6.09 15.31
CA TYR A 81 10.67 -6.52 15.57
C TYR A 81 11.00 -6.53 17.06
N ARG A 82 12.08 -7.22 17.46
CA ARG A 82 12.55 -7.19 18.85
C ARG A 82 13.40 -5.94 19.07
N GLN A 83 13.08 -5.20 20.12
CA GLN A 83 13.83 -4.03 20.55
C GLN A 83 13.81 -4.01 22.08
N ASN A 84 14.98 -3.83 22.70
CA ASN A 84 15.12 -3.79 24.17
C ASN A 84 14.45 -5.01 24.86
N GLY A 85 14.71 -6.21 24.35
CA GLY A 85 14.21 -7.48 24.91
C GLY A 85 12.75 -7.82 24.59
N ARG A 86 11.92 -6.87 24.15
CA ARG A 86 10.48 -7.04 23.88
C ARG A 86 10.13 -6.93 22.40
N PHE A 87 8.95 -7.40 22.00
CA PHE A 87 8.41 -7.10 20.67
C PHE A 87 7.90 -5.67 20.63
N TYR A 88 8.46 -4.88 19.73
CA TYR A 88 8.00 -3.55 19.37
C TYR A 88 7.16 -3.62 18.09
N ARG A 89 6.08 -2.83 18.06
CA ARG A 89 5.08 -2.78 16.99
C ARG A 89 4.75 -1.30 16.74
N PRO A 90 5.57 -0.56 15.97
CA PRO A 90 5.28 0.84 15.74
C PRO A 90 3.93 1.00 15.00
N PRO A 91 3.12 2.01 15.34
CA PRO A 91 1.85 2.26 14.67
C PRO A 91 2.11 2.82 13.27
N GLY A 92 1.91 2.00 12.23
CA GLY A 92 2.02 2.46 10.85
C GLY A 92 2.10 1.36 9.81
N LEU A 93 2.01 1.80 8.56
CA LEU A 93 2.25 1.01 7.36
C LEU A 93 3.65 1.34 6.83
N VAL A 94 4.43 0.32 6.49
CA VAL A 94 5.64 0.45 5.68
C VAL A 94 5.32 -0.04 4.28
N ARG A 95 5.68 0.79 3.29
CA ARG A 95 5.55 0.49 1.87
C ARG A 95 6.94 0.49 1.25
N LYS A 96 7.44 -0.67 0.80
CA LYS A 96 8.73 -0.77 0.10
C LYS A 96 8.47 -0.89 -1.39
N ILE A 97 9.06 0.01 -2.17
CA ILE A 97 8.89 0.09 -3.62
C ILE A 97 10.20 -0.34 -4.29
N THR A 98 10.16 -1.34 -5.17
CA THR A 98 11.34 -1.88 -5.85
C THR A 98 11.04 -2.06 -7.34
N PRO A 99 11.79 -1.44 -8.27
CA PRO A 99 11.67 -1.77 -9.70
C PRO A 99 12.15 -3.21 -9.94
N LEU A 100 11.40 -3.98 -10.72
CA LEU A 100 11.74 -5.36 -11.06
C LEU A 100 12.27 -5.50 -12.49
N ALA A 101 11.72 -4.71 -13.43
CA ALA A 101 12.12 -4.73 -14.83
C ALA A 101 11.89 -3.37 -15.48
N GLY A 102 12.63 -3.09 -16.56
CA GLY A 102 12.50 -1.86 -17.34
C GLY A 102 12.85 -0.59 -16.56
N ALA A 103 12.21 0.52 -16.95
CA ALA A 103 12.36 1.83 -16.30
C ALA A 103 10.97 2.37 -15.89
N PRO A 104 10.29 1.72 -14.93
CA PRO A 104 8.91 2.06 -14.57
C PRO A 104 8.84 3.46 -13.96
N ARG A 105 7.83 4.22 -14.39
CA ARG A 105 7.56 5.57 -13.85
C ARG A 105 6.36 5.50 -12.94
N ILE A 106 6.56 5.83 -11.67
CA ILE A 106 5.50 5.76 -10.66
C ILE A 106 5.06 7.16 -10.22
N ARG A 107 3.82 7.26 -9.75
CA ARG A 107 3.29 8.42 -9.02
C ARG A 107 2.83 7.98 -7.64
N ILE A 108 3.24 8.71 -6.61
CA ILE A 108 2.73 8.53 -5.25
C ILE A 108 1.66 9.58 -5.02
N ARG A 109 0.44 9.17 -4.67
CA ARG A 109 -0.72 10.05 -4.47
C ARG A 109 -1.30 9.85 -3.08
N VAL A 110 -1.45 10.96 -2.35
CA VAL A 110 -2.03 10.98 -0.99
C VAL A 110 -2.90 12.23 -0.85
N PRO A 111 -4.06 12.28 -1.51
CA PRO A 111 -4.98 13.40 -1.34
C PRO A 111 -5.53 13.39 0.10
N PRO A 112 -5.83 14.57 0.68
CA PRO A 112 -6.51 14.64 1.95
C PRO A 112 -7.87 13.91 1.90
N ALA A 113 -8.32 13.44 3.07
CA ALA A 113 -9.67 12.90 3.27
C ALA A 113 -10.69 14.03 3.41
#